data_AF-A0AAN6KGY6-F1
#
_entry.id   AF-A0AAN6KGY6-F1
#
_cell.length_a   1.000
_cell.length_b   1.000
_cell.length_c   1.000
_cell.angle_alpha   90.00
_cell.angle_beta   90.00
_cell.angle_gamma   90.00
#
_symmetry.space_group_name_H-M   'P 1'
#
loop_
_entity.id
_entity.type
_entity.pdbx_description
1 polymer ?
#
loop_
_entity_poly.entity_id
_entity_poly.type
_entity_poly.pdbx_seq_one_letter_code
_entity_poly.pdbx_strand_id
1 'polypeptide(L)'
;MADENYNLANTQQRKNKDIPEGGSKGVILLDIQHQDKVSVAFEKYIDSIMDLLLPPTSPGIKDPIVDLHGKEEIMFLGPDENTADLVDWATEHARARGAPWWKSFMTGKSPTLGGIPHDKYGMTTLSVREYVLGIYRKLGLDESQVRKLQTGGPDGDLGSNEILLGNEKYCAIVDGAGVLMDPNGLDRTELLRLAKERKMISSYDITKLSKVGYRVLVEESNITLPSGEVVNNGTSFRNTFHLRDAEHFDMFVPCGGRPESIDFSSASRLISKGKSIIPYIVEGANLFITQEAKLRLEKAGCIIFKDASANKGGVTSSSLEVLASLSFDDENFLSHMCVQADGTVPKFYRDYVTQVQAKIQENARLEFEAIWRENQETGVSRSVLSDRLSLAITKMDEELQGTELWDNVELRRSVLSDALPALLLHDIGLDKIMERVPENYLRAIFGSYLASRFIYTMGISASPVSFFAFMNKRMAKVNGA
;
A
#
# COMPACT_ATOMS: atom_id res chain seq x y z
N MET A 1 -20.17 -1.60 9.68
CA MET A 1 -18.96 -2.05 10.39
C MET A 1 -18.52 -3.44 9.96
N ALA A 2 -19.34 -4.49 10.07
CA ALA A 2 -18.96 -5.83 9.61
C ALA A 2 -18.61 -5.84 8.10
N ASP A 3 -19.43 -5.18 7.28
CA ASP A 3 -19.20 -5.06 5.83
C ASP A 3 -17.89 -4.30 5.51
N GLU A 4 -17.60 -3.24 6.26
CA GLU A 4 -16.38 -2.45 6.11
C GLU A 4 -15.14 -3.27 6.48
N ASN A 5 -15.16 -3.93 7.64
CA ASN A 5 -14.06 -4.80 8.08
C ASN A 5 -13.83 -5.94 7.08
N TYR A 6 -14.89 -6.57 6.59
CA TYR A 6 -14.81 -7.61 5.55
C TYR A 6 -14.19 -7.07 4.25
N ASN A 7 -14.65 -5.92 3.76
CA ASN A 7 -14.14 -5.32 2.54
C ASN A 7 -12.66 -4.91 2.67
N LEU A 8 -12.24 -4.41 3.84
CA LEU A 8 -10.85 -4.12 4.13
C LEU A 8 -10.00 -5.40 4.16
N ALA A 9 -10.44 -6.46 4.84
CA ALA A 9 -9.74 -7.75 4.87
C ALA A 9 -9.62 -8.41 3.48
N ASN A 10 -10.71 -8.44 2.71
CA ASN A 10 -10.72 -8.97 1.34
C ASN A 10 -9.82 -8.14 0.41
N THR A 11 -9.80 -6.82 0.57
CA THR A 11 -8.88 -5.94 -0.17
C THR A 11 -7.43 -6.22 0.22
N GLN A 12 -7.15 -6.43 1.51
CA GLN A 12 -5.83 -6.81 2.00
C GLN A 12 -5.35 -8.13 1.40
N GLN A 13 -6.21 -9.16 1.34
CA GLN A 13 -5.89 -10.45 0.71
C GLN A 13 -5.45 -10.27 -0.75
N ARG A 14 -6.15 -9.40 -1.49
CA ARG A 14 -5.83 -9.14 -2.90
C ARG A 14 -4.54 -8.36 -3.09
N LYS A 15 -4.17 -7.50 -2.13
CA LYS A 15 -2.89 -6.77 -2.14
C LYS A 15 -1.71 -7.68 -1.82
N ASN A 16 -1.90 -8.65 -0.94
CA ASN A 16 -0.82 -9.47 -0.43
C ASN A 16 -0.35 -10.59 -1.38
N LYS A 17 -0.90 -10.69 -2.59
CA LYS A 17 -0.53 -11.69 -3.61
C LYS A 17 0.97 -11.87 -3.88
N ASP A 18 1.81 -10.87 -3.61
CA ASP A 18 3.26 -10.91 -3.85
C ASP A 18 4.10 -11.19 -2.60
N ILE A 19 3.45 -11.39 -1.45
CA ILE A 19 4.08 -11.52 -0.13
C ILE A 19 3.49 -12.73 0.62
N PRO A 20 4.18 -13.30 1.61
CA PRO A 20 3.75 -14.54 2.28
C PRO A 20 2.53 -14.40 3.22
N GLU A 21 2.07 -13.17 3.51
CA GLU A 21 1.00 -12.94 4.48
C GLU A 21 -0.40 -13.03 3.86
N GLY A 22 -1.31 -13.70 4.55
CA GLY A 22 -2.74 -13.57 4.26
C GLY A 22 -3.31 -12.19 4.61
N GLY A 23 -4.53 -11.91 4.17
CA GLY A 23 -5.26 -10.68 4.40
C GLY A 23 -6.26 -10.81 5.54
N SER A 24 -6.10 -9.96 6.55
CA SER A 24 -7.01 -9.85 7.69
C SER A 24 -7.25 -8.38 8.06
N LYS A 25 -8.25 -8.13 8.90
CA LYS A 25 -8.52 -6.81 9.44
C LYS A 25 -9.22 -6.88 10.80
N GLY A 26 -8.80 -6.00 11.71
CA GLY A 26 -9.46 -5.73 12.98
C GLY A 26 -9.95 -4.29 13.02
N VAL A 27 -11.15 -4.07 13.56
CA VAL A 27 -11.75 -2.73 13.74
C VAL A 27 -12.39 -2.69 15.12
N ILE A 28 -12.18 -1.58 15.84
CA ILE A 28 -12.78 -1.31 17.14
C ILE A 28 -13.81 -0.20 16.95
N LEU A 29 -15.08 -0.47 17.25
CA LEU A 29 -16.13 0.56 17.27
C LEU A 29 -16.26 1.09 18.69
N LEU A 30 -15.85 2.34 18.88
CA LEU A 30 -16.09 3.04 20.12
C LEU A 30 -17.50 3.62 20.13
N ASP A 31 -18.14 3.56 21.28
CA ASP A 31 -19.37 4.29 21.53
C ASP A 31 -19.15 5.80 21.36
N ILE A 32 -20.18 6.53 20.94
CA ILE A 32 -20.08 7.96 20.65
C ILE A 32 -19.63 8.80 21.85
N GLN A 33 -19.92 8.34 23.07
CA GLN A 33 -19.53 9.00 24.32
C GLN A 33 -18.09 8.67 24.74
N HIS A 34 -17.43 7.73 24.05
CA HIS A 34 -16.12 7.18 24.41
C HIS A 34 -15.07 7.35 23.31
N GLN A 35 -15.26 8.30 22.39
CA GLN A 35 -14.31 8.59 21.32
C GLN A 35 -12.94 9.06 21.86
N ASP A 36 -12.85 9.47 23.12
CA ASP A 36 -11.60 9.81 23.82
C ASP A 36 -10.84 8.58 24.37
N LYS A 37 -11.38 7.36 24.22
CA LYS A 37 -10.83 6.12 24.81
C LYS A 37 -10.08 5.23 23.81
N VAL A 38 -9.57 5.81 22.71
CA VAL A 38 -8.85 5.07 21.65
C VAL A 38 -7.73 4.20 22.20
N SER A 39 -6.80 4.79 22.96
CA SER A 39 -5.65 4.06 23.52
C SER A 39 -6.08 2.89 24.41
N VAL A 40 -6.96 3.14 25.38
CA VAL A 40 -7.43 2.10 26.33
C VAL A 40 -8.14 0.95 25.61
N ALA A 41 -8.91 1.26 24.56
CA ALA A 41 -9.60 0.23 23.79
C ALA A 41 -8.63 -0.61 22.94
N PHE A 42 -7.65 0.05 22.31
CA PHE A 42 -6.58 -0.60 21.56
C PHE A 42 -5.73 -1.51 22.46
N GLU A 43 -5.31 -1.02 23.63
CA GLU A 43 -4.52 -1.78 24.60
C GLU A 43 -5.26 -3.06 25.05
N LYS A 44 -6.55 -2.95 25.37
CA LYS A 44 -7.39 -4.11 25.72
C LYS A 44 -7.56 -5.09 24.58
N TYR A 45 -7.71 -4.59 23.36
CA TYR A 45 -7.81 -5.43 22.16
C TYR A 45 -6.52 -6.22 21.95
N ILE A 46 -5.36 -5.55 22.00
CA ILE A 46 -4.05 -6.20 21.88
C ILE A 46 -3.84 -7.21 23.00
N ASP A 47 -4.12 -6.87 24.26
CA ASP A 47 -3.95 -7.79 25.39
C ASP A 47 -4.83 -9.04 25.24
N SER A 48 -6.06 -8.88 24.75
CA SER A 48 -6.96 -10.01 24.44
C SER A 48 -6.41 -10.91 23.33
N ILE A 49 -5.78 -10.34 22.29
CA ILE A 49 -5.11 -11.12 21.24
C ILE A 49 -3.90 -11.86 21.81
N MET A 50 -3.11 -11.22 22.67
CA MET A 50 -1.94 -11.85 23.32
C MET A 50 -2.34 -13.00 24.24
N ASP A 51 -3.48 -12.91 24.93
CA ASP A 51 -4.02 -14.01 25.75
C ASP A 51 -4.37 -15.24 24.90
N LEU A 52 -4.73 -15.07 23.63
CA LEU A 52 -5.00 -16.19 22.70
C LEU A 52 -3.72 -16.79 22.12
N LEU A 53 -2.69 -15.98 21.90
CA LEU A 53 -1.45 -16.40 21.23
C LEU A 53 -0.37 -16.95 22.17
N LEU A 54 -0.40 -16.58 23.45
CA LEU A 54 0.60 -16.99 24.42
C LEU A 54 0.01 -18.04 25.39
N PRO A 55 0.86 -18.94 25.91
CA PRO A 55 0.44 -19.83 26.99
C PRO A 55 -0.17 -19.03 28.16
N PRO A 56 -1.31 -19.48 28.72
CA PRO A 56 -2.02 -18.75 29.75
C PRO A 56 -1.19 -18.72 31.04
N THR A 57 -0.54 -17.57 31.27
CA THR A 57 0.29 -17.29 32.46
C THR A 57 -0.28 -16.14 33.29
N SER A 58 -1.33 -15.47 32.79
CA SER A 58 -2.00 -14.34 33.43
C SER A 58 -2.68 -14.77 34.76
N PRO A 59 -2.36 -14.11 35.89
CA PRO A 59 -3.03 -14.37 37.16
C PRO A 59 -4.53 -14.08 37.07
N GLY A 60 -5.37 -15.07 37.39
CA GLY A 60 -6.83 -14.90 37.46
C GLY A 60 -7.64 -15.51 36.31
N ILE A 61 -7.00 -16.12 35.31
CA ILE A 61 -7.68 -17.02 34.36
C ILE A 61 -8.13 -18.26 35.14
N LYS A 62 -9.43 -18.33 35.48
CA LYS A 62 -10.02 -19.43 36.26
C LYS A 62 -10.23 -20.70 35.42
N ASP A 63 -10.52 -20.52 34.14
CA ASP A 63 -10.73 -21.59 33.18
C ASP A 63 -9.73 -21.44 32.03
N PRO A 64 -8.98 -22.50 31.65
CA PRO A 64 -8.03 -22.42 30.55
C PRO A 64 -8.74 -22.07 29.24
N ILE A 65 -8.13 -21.22 28.42
CA ILE A 65 -8.59 -20.95 27.06
C ILE A 65 -8.58 -22.29 26.30
N VAL A 66 -9.73 -22.64 25.72
CA VAL A 66 -9.87 -23.89 24.96
C VAL A 66 -9.29 -23.69 23.57
N ASP A 67 -8.09 -24.22 23.34
CA ASP A 67 -7.47 -24.27 22.03
C ASP A 67 -8.00 -25.49 21.24
N LEU A 68 -8.81 -25.21 20.22
CA LEU A 68 -9.32 -26.22 19.27
C LEU A 68 -8.39 -26.40 18.05
N HIS A 69 -7.42 -25.52 17.85
CA HIS A 69 -6.51 -25.53 16.71
C HIS A 69 -5.29 -26.43 16.98
N GLY A 70 -4.76 -26.39 18.21
CA GLY A 70 -3.67 -27.26 18.67
C GLY A 70 -2.34 -27.00 17.97
N LYS A 71 -2.16 -25.83 17.36
CA LYS A 71 -0.93 -25.41 16.67
C LYS A 71 -0.58 -23.99 17.10
N GLU A 72 0.71 -23.71 17.21
CA GLU A 72 1.19 -22.35 17.46
C GLU A 72 0.88 -21.45 16.25
N GLU A 73 0.35 -20.27 16.54
CA GLU A 73 0.05 -19.25 15.54
C GLU A 73 0.90 -18.01 15.81
N ILE A 74 1.34 -17.34 14.74
CA ILE A 74 2.00 -16.05 14.81
C ILE A 74 1.15 -15.08 14.01
N MET A 75 0.74 -13.97 14.64
CA MET A 75 0.04 -12.89 13.98
C MET A 75 0.95 -11.67 13.82
N PHE A 76 0.88 -11.07 12.64
CA PHE A 76 1.51 -9.79 12.34
C PHE A 76 0.43 -8.74 12.14
N LEU A 77 0.53 -7.64 12.86
CA LEU A 77 -0.42 -6.53 12.80
C LEU A 77 0.26 -5.30 12.19
N GLY A 78 -0.54 -4.43 11.59
CA GLY A 78 -0.11 -3.14 11.08
C GLY A 78 -1.10 -2.05 11.49
N PRO A 79 -0.66 -0.79 11.60
CA PRO A 79 -1.53 0.31 11.94
C PRO A 79 -2.53 0.61 10.83
N ASP A 80 -3.66 1.17 11.23
CA ASP A 80 -4.61 1.86 10.36
C ASP A 80 -5.09 3.15 11.06
N GLU A 81 -6.12 3.80 10.54
CA GLU A 81 -6.68 5.05 11.05
C GLU A 81 -6.78 5.04 12.59
N ASN A 82 -6.20 6.07 13.23
CA ASN A 82 -6.18 6.30 14.68
C ASN A 82 -5.32 5.34 15.53
N THR A 83 -4.49 4.47 14.94
CA THR A 83 -3.68 3.49 15.70
C THR A 83 -2.16 3.60 15.52
N ALA A 84 -1.70 4.44 14.59
CA ALA A 84 -0.27 4.58 14.25
C ALA A 84 0.61 4.91 15.46
N ASP A 85 0.17 5.80 16.35
CA ASP A 85 0.96 6.21 17.54
C ASP A 85 1.00 5.15 18.66
N LEU A 86 0.27 4.04 18.51
CA LEU A 86 0.12 3.00 19.53
C LEU A 86 0.92 1.71 19.22
N VAL A 87 1.51 1.62 18.02
CA VAL A 87 2.21 0.41 17.56
C VAL A 87 3.48 0.11 18.36
N ASP A 88 4.16 1.14 18.85
CA ASP A 88 5.35 1.01 19.69
C ASP A 88 4.99 0.39 21.03
N TRP A 89 3.91 0.88 21.65
CA TRP A 89 3.39 0.32 22.89
C TRP A 89 3.02 -1.16 22.72
N ALA A 90 2.30 -1.52 21.65
CA ALA A 90 1.92 -2.91 21.41
C ALA A 90 3.12 -3.83 21.19
N THR A 91 4.16 -3.34 20.51
CA THR A 91 5.42 -4.08 20.31
C THR A 91 6.14 -4.34 21.63
N GLU A 92 6.28 -3.31 22.48
CA GLU A 92 6.90 -3.44 23.79
C GLU A 92 6.04 -4.27 24.76
N HIS A 93 4.72 -4.19 24.66
CA HIS A 93 3.80 -5.03 25.43
C HIS A 93 3.99 -6.51 25.06
N ALA A 94 4.09 -6.85 23.77
CA ALA A 94 4.40 -8.20 23.34
C ALA A 94 5.76 -8.69 23.88
N ARG A 95 6.78 -7.82 23.89
CA ARG A 95 8.10 -8.12 24.47
C ARG A 95 7.99 -8.38 25.98
N ALA A 96 7.29 -7.53 26.72
CA ALA A 96 7.09 -7.65 28.17
C ALA A 96 6.29 -8.90 28.55
N ARG A 97 5.35 -9.31 27.70
CA ARG A 97 4.57 -10.55 27.82
C ARG A 97 5.37 -11.81 27.46
N GLY A 98 6.63 -11.67 27.02
CA GLY A 98 7.51 -12.79 26.69
C GLY A 98 7.24 -13.44 25.33
N ALA A 99 6.60 -12.72 24.40
CA ALA A 99 6.38 -13.26 23.07
C ALA A 99 7.71 -13.39 22.29
N PRO A 100 8.07 -14.59 21.79
CA PRO A 100 9.36 -14.79 21.11
C PRO A 100 9.44 -14.03 19.78
N TRP A 101 8.31 -13.71 19.17
CA TRP A 101 8.18 -12.98 17.91
C TRP A 101 7.88 -11.49 18.10
N TRP A 102 8.11 -10.91 19.30
CA TRP A 102 7.75 -9.53 19.62
C TRP A 102 8.21 -8.50 18.57
N LYS A 103 9.39 -8.71 17.95
CA LYS A 103 9.98 -7.85 16.89
C LYS A 103 9.08 -7.71 15.65
N SER A 104 8.31 -8.75 15.34
CA SER A 104 7.42 -8.79 14.16
C SER A 104 5.95 -8.54 14.51
N PHE A 105 5.58 -8.42 15.79
CA PHE A 105 4.18 -8.36 16.20
C PHE A 105 3.42 -7.19 15.56
N MET A 106 4.02 -5.99 15.61
CA MET A 106 3.53 -4.82 14.89
C MET A 106 4.55 -4.39 13.84
N THR A 107 4.05 -3.98 12.68
CA THR A 107 4.81 -3.31 11.63
C THR A 107 4.55 -1.80 11.62
N GLY A 108 5.41 -1.02 10.95
CA GLY A 108 5.25 0.44 10.92
C GLY A 108 5.60 1.12 12.24
N LYS A 109 6.30 0.40 13.13
CA LYS A 109 6.82 0.91 14.40
C LYS A 109 7.96 1.89 14.21
N SER A 110 8.33 2.57 15.29
CA SER A 110 9.43 3.52 15.25
C SER A 110 10.75 2.85 14.85
N PRO A 111 11.67 3.59 14.22
CA PRO A 111 12.99 3.08 13.89
C PRO A 111 13.78 2.61 15.12
N THR A 112 13.50 3.14 16.32
CA THR A 112 14.11 2.68 17.58
C THR A 112 13.70 1.26 17.97
N LEU A 113 12.57 0.77 17.44
CA LEU A 113 12.11 -0.61 17.58
C LEU A 113 12.33 -1.43 16.30
N GLY A 114 13.09 -0.91 15.33
CA GLY A 114 13.43 -1.58 14.09
C GLY A 114 12.34 -1.54 13.02
N GLY A 115 11.33 -0.67 13.18
CA GLY A 115 10.30 -0.47 12.17
C GLY A 115 10.73 0.46 11.05
N ILE A 116 10.02 0.37 9.92
CA ILE A 116 10.28 1.17 8.72
C ILE A 116 9.10 2.14 8.51
N PRO A 117 9.22 3.43 8.90
CA PRO A 117 8.13 4.39 8.75
C PRO A 117 7.73 4.60 7.29
N HIS A 118 6.51 4.18 6.94
CA HIS A 118 6.02 4.19 5.57
C HIS A 118 5.89 5.60 5.00
N ASP A 119 5.52 6.55 5.85
CA ASP A 119 5.34 7.96 5.53
C ASP A 119 6.68 8.66 5.25
N LYS A 120 7.72 8.36 6.01
CA LYS A 120 9.06 8.95 5.86
C LYS A 120 9.75 8.51 4.58
N TYR A 121 9.55 7.25 4.18
CA TYR A 121 10.20 6.64 3.03
C TYR A 121 9.28 6.54 1.80
N GLY A 122 8.05 7.05 1.89
CA GLY A 122 7.08 7.05 0.80
C GLY A 122 6.72 5.67 0.29
N MET A 123 6.71 4.64 1.15
CA MET A 123 6.63 3.23 0.74
C MET A 123 5.41 2.95 -0.15
N THR A 124 4.23 3.37 0.29
CA THR A 124 2.99 3.24 -0.51
C THR A 124 3.05 4.05 -1.79
N THR A 125 3.53 5.29 -1.70
CA THR A 125 3.60 6.21 -2.85
C THR A 125 4.57 5.74 -3.92
N LEU A 126 5.68 5.09 -3.58
CA LEU A 126 6.61 4.53 -4.56
C LEU A 126 5.91 3.53 -5.49
N SER A 127 5.02 2.70 -4.95
CA SER A 127 4.19 1.79 -5.75
C SER A 127 3.26 2.58 -6.68
N VAL A 128 2.52 3.57 -6.15
CA VAL A 128 1.59 4.42 -6.93
C VAL A 128 2.33 5.15 -8.06
N ARG A 129 3.49 5.73 -7.76
CA ARG A 129 4.36 6.42 -8.72
C ARG A 129 4.83 5.49 -9.83
N GLU A 130 5.17 4.22 -9.54
CA GLU A 130 5.56 3.30 -10.62
C GLU A 130 4.43 3.03 -11.63
N TYR A 131 3.17 3.02 -11.19
CA TYR A 131 2.03 2.94 -12.10
C TYR A 131 1.86 4.22 -12.92
N VAL A 132 2.00 5.39 -12.29
CA VAL A 132 1.96 6.69 -12.97
C VAL A 132 3.08 6.80 -14.02
N LEU A 133 4.32 6.51 -13.62
CA LEU A 133 5.48 6.48 -14.50
C LEU A 133 5.35 5.40 -15.58
N GLY A 134 4.70 4.28 -15.27
CA GLY A 134 4.35 3.25 -16.25
C GLY A 134 3.49 3.80 -17.38
N ILE A 135 2.44 4.56 -17.05
CA ILE A 135 1.58 5.24 -18.05
C ILE A 135 2.42 6.19 -18.90
N TYR A 136 3.27 7.01 -18.26
CA TYR A 136 4.12 7.98 -18.97
C TYR A 136 5.09 7.27 -19.93
N ARG A 137 5.73 6.19 -19.50
CA ARG A 137 6.62 5.36 -20.34
C ARG A 137 5.87 4.75 -21.53
N LYS A 138 4.67 4.21 -21.33
CA LYS A 138 3.89 3.55 -22.39
C LYS A 138 3.35 4.54 -23.44
N LEU A 139 3.05 5.76 -23.02
CA LEU A 139 2.41 6.77 -23.86
C LEU A 139 3.39 7.87 -24.32
N GLY A 140 4.64 7.84 -23.88
CA GLY A 140 5.65 8.84 -24.24
C GLY A 140 5.33 10.24 -23.70
N LEU A 141 4.73 10.32 -22.50
CA LEU A 141 4.35 11.60 -21.90
C LEU A 141 5.54 12.26 -21.20
N ASP A 142 5.69 13.57 -21.38
CA ASP A 142 6.59 14.40 -20.57
C ASP A 142 5.89 14.74 -19.26
N GLU A 143 6.38 14.14 -18.16
CA GLU A 143 5.87 14.33 -16.80
C GLU A 143 5.68 15.82 -16.45
N SER A 144 6.63 16.69 -16.84
CA SER A 144 6.58 18.12 -16.48
C SER A 144 5.42 18.89 -17.11
N GLN A 145 4.81 18.32 -18.16
CA GLN A 145 3.68 18.93 -18.88
C GLN A 145 2.33 18.36 -18.44
N VAL A 146 2.31 17.23 -17.72
CA VAL A 146 1.08 16.58 -17.26
C VAL A 146 0.41 17.44 -16.19
N ARG A 147 -0.84 17.82 -16.42
CA ARG A 147 -1.67 18.55 -15.44
C ARG A 147 -2.28 17.58 -14.45
N LYS A 148 -1.89 17.69 -13.18
CA LYS A 148 -2.30 16.76 -12.13
C LYS A 148 -3.39 17.34 -11.23
N LEU A 149 -4.41 16.53 -10.97
CA LEU A 149 -5.33 16.63 -9.84
C LEU A 149 -4.89 15.63 -8.76
N GLN A 150 -4.90 16.04 -7.50
CA GLN A 150 -4.69 15.17 -6.35
C GLN A 150 -5.79 15.39 -5.31
N THR A 151 -6.38 14.32 -4.81
CA THR A 151 -7.09 14.36 -3.52
C THR A 151 -6.19 13.78 -2.44
N GLY A 152 -6.36 14.19 -1.18
CA GLY A 152 -5.38 13.93 -0.12
C GLY A 152 -4.30 15.03 -0.14
N GLY A 153 -4.24 15.78 0.96
CA GLY A 153 -3.45 17.01 1.03
C GLY A 153 -1.95 16.80 1.19
N PRO A 154 -1.18 17.90 1.24
CA PRO A 154 0.25 17.87 1.52
C PRO A 154 0.56 17.46 2.98
N ASP A 155 -0.45 17.36 3.84
CA ASP A 155 -0.36 16.87 5.21
C ASP A 155 -0.38 15.33 5.30
N GLY A 156 -1.13 14.67 4.41
CA GLY A 156 -1.29 13.22 4.43
C GLY A 156 -0.06 12.46 3.93
N ASP A 157 0.06 11.19 4.32
CA ASP A 157 1.22 10.35 3.98
C ASP A 157 1.39 10.12 2.49
N LEU A 158 0.33 9.70 1.81
CA LEU A 158 0.39 9.49 0.36
C LEU A 158 0.47 10.83 -0.38
N GLY A 159 -0.32 11.82 0.06
CA GLY A 159 -0.44 13.11 -0.62
C GLY A 159 0.84 13.95 -0.56
N SER A 160 1.50 14.00 0.60
CA SER A 160 2.80 14.65 0.76
C SER A 160 3.88 13.97 -0.09
N ASN A 161 4.00 12.65 -0.02
CA ASN A 161 5.00 11.91 -0.79
C ASN A 161 4.76 11.98 -2.29
N GLU A 162 3.51 12.02 -2.74
CA GLU A 162 3.18 12.17 -4.16
C GLU A 162 3.71 13.52 -4.66
N ILE A 163 3.55 14.59 -3.87
CA ILE A 163 4.14 15.90 -4.13
C ILE A 163 5.66 15.87 -4.07
N LEU A 164 6.28 15.14 -3.13
CA LEU A 164 7.74 15.08 -3.01
C LEU A 164 8.39 14.33 -4.19
N LEU A 165 7.76 13.26 -4.67
CA LEU A 165 8.29 12.38 -5.70
C LEU A 165 7.88 12.77 -7.13
N GLY A 166 6.79 13.53 -7.29
CA GLY A 166 6.28 13.96 -8.60
C GLY A 166 6.96 15.22 -9.14
N ASN A 167 6.99 15.34 -10.47
CA ASN A 167 7.43 16.53 -11.20
C ASN A 167 6.32 17.11 -12.11
N GLU A 168 5.09 16.60 -11.96
CA GLU A 168 3.94 17.09 -12.73
C GLU A 168 3.55 18.52 -12.39
N LYS A 169 2.78 19.12 -13.29
CA LYS A 169 2.13 20.39 -13.07
C LYS A 169 0.90 20.20 -12.21
N TYR A 170 1.05 20.32 -10.89
CA TYR A 170 -0.05 20.28 -9.94
C TYR A 170 -1.03 21.43 -10.18
N CYS A 171 -2.19 21.14 -10.75
CA CYS A 171 -3.21 22.14 -11.03
C CYS A 171 -4.28 22.21 -9.94
N ALA A 172 -4.50 21.13 -9.20
CA ALA A 172 -5.42 21.14 -8.07
C ALA A 172 -5.03 20.13 -6.99
N ILE A 173 -5.23 20.54 -5.74
CA ILE A 173 -5.12 19.69 -4.54
C ILE A 173 -6.40 19.87 -3.72
N VAL A 174 -7.00 18.75 -3.33
CA VAL A 174 -8.19 18.71 -2.47
C VAL A 174 -7.85 17.95 -1.20
N ASP A 175 -8.07 18.57 -0.04
CA ASP A 175 -7.80 17.95 1.25
C ASP A 175 -8.95 18.19 2.25
N GLY A 176 -8.70 17.91 3.54
CA GLY A 176 -9.69 18.09 4.59
C GLY A 176 -10.13 19.56 4.78
N ALA A 177 -9.24 20.51 4.49
CA ALA A 177 -9.49 21.94 4.68
C ALA A 177 -10.20 22.58 3.48
N GLY A 178 -10.07 22.04 2.26
CA GLY A 178 -10.75 22.62 1.11
C GLY A 178 -10.19 22.22 -0.25
N VAL A 179 -10.30 23.15 -1.19
CA VAL A 179 -9.81 23.06 -2.57
C VAL A 179 -8.79 24.16 -2.83
N LEU A 180 -7.65 23.78 -3.38
CA LEU A 180 -6.64 24.69 -3.92
C LEU A 180 -6.48 24.39 -5.40
N MET A 181 -6.63 25.41 -6.27
CA MET A 181 -6.63 25.22 -7.71
C MET A 181 -5.95 26.39 -8.42
N ASP A 182 -5.09 26.06 -9.39
CA ASP A 182 -4.57 27.02 -10.37
C ASP A 182 -4.40 26.34 -11.74
N PRO A 183 -5.08 26.79 -12.80
CA PRO A 183 -4.94 26.20 -14.13
C PRO A 183 -3.54 26.40 -14.71
N ASN A 184 -2.79 27.40 -14.23
CA ASN A 184 -1.40 27.65 -14.59
C ASN A 184 -0.41 26.83 -13.77
N GLY A 185 -0.89 25.99 -12.85
CA GLY A 185 -0.08 25.19 -11.94
C GLY A 185 0.21 25.92 -10.64
N LEU A 186 0.16 25.19 -9.53
CA LEU A 186 0.51 25.65 -8.19
C LEU A 186 2.03 25.80 -8.06
N ASP A 187 2.48 26.74 -7.22
CA ASP A 187 3.91 26.99 -7.00
C ASP A 187 4.58 25.77 -6.39
N ARG A 188 5.53 25.20 -7.12
CA ARG A 188 6.22 23.96 -6.74
C ARG A 188 6.96 24.10 -5.41
N THR A 189 7.59 25.24 -5.18
CA THR A 189 8.36 25.51 -3.96
C THR A 189 7.44 25.54 -2.75
N GLU A 190 6.27 26.17 -2.88
CA GLU A 190 5.26 26.21 -1.84
C GLU A 190 4.66 24.84 -1.54
N LEU A 191 4.35 24.05 -2.57
CA LEU A 191 3.89 22.69 -2.38
C LEU A 191 4.92 21.81 -1.67
N LEU A 192 6.21 21.94 -2.02
CA LEU A 192 7.29 21.24 -1.32
C LEU A 192 7.39 21.67 0.15
N ARG A 193 7.18 22.95 0.45
CA ARG A 193 7.16 23.46 1.83
C ARG A 193 6.02 22.82 2.62
N LEU A 194 4.79 22.85 2.08
CA LEU A 194 3.63 22.25 2.73
C LEU A 194 3.80 20.74 2.92
N ALA A 195 4.31 20.02 1.91
CA ALA A 195 4.54 18.58 1.97
C ALA A 195 5.60 18.19 3.01
N LYS A 196 6.67 18.99 3.17
CA LYS A 196 7.70 18.74 4.18
C LYS A 196 7.24 19.10 5.60
N GLU A 197 6.46 20.17 5.74
CA GLU A 197 5.91 20.61 7.01
C GLU A 197 4.62 19.87 7.41
N ARG A 198 4.11 18.98 6.54
CA ARG A 198 2.84 18.26 6.70
C ARG A 198 1.66 19.19 7.00
N LYS A 199 1.48 20.21 6.15
CA LYS A 199 0.40 21.20 6.28
C LYS A 199 -0.63 21.09 5.17
N MET A 200 -1.90 21.24 5.55
CA MET A 200 -3.03 21.32 4.62
C MET A 200 -2.95 22.58 3.73
N ILE A 201 -3.73 22.60 2.66
CA ILE A 201 -3.82 23.70 1.68
C ILE A 201 -4.31 25.03 2.28
N SER A 202 -4.94 25.01 3.45
CA SER A 202 -5.25 26.22 4.24
C SER A 202 -4.00 27.03 4.62
N SER A 203 -2.83 26.39 4.63
CA SER A 203 -1.53 27.02 4.91
C SER A 203 -0.78 27.48 3.65
N TYR A 204 -1.35 27.29 2.45
CA TYR A 204 -0.73 27.72 1.19
C TYR A 204 -0.68 29.25 1.09
N ASP A 205 0.46 29.81 0.69
CA ASP A 205 0.61 31.24 0.41
C ASP A 205 -0.16 31.63 -0.87
N ILE A 206 -1.36 32.19 -0.68
CA ILE A 206 -2.26 32.61 -1.76
C ILE A 206 -1.66 33.68 -2.68
N THR A 207 -0.63 34.40 -2.27
CA THR A 207 0.03 35.40 -3.13
C THR A 207 0.78 34.75 -4.30
N LYS A 208 1.05 33.44 -4.19
CA LYS A 208 1.66 32.63 -5.25
C LYS A 208 0.66 32.05 -6.24
N LEU A 209 -0.65 32.25 -6.03
CA LEU A 209 -1.66 31.91 -7.03
C LEU A 209 -1.60 32.92 -8.18
N SER A 210 -1.80 32.43 -9.39
CA SER A 210 -2.05 33.28 -10.54
C SER A 210 -3.41 33.98 -10.39
N LYS A 211 -3.68 34.98 -11.23
CA LYS A 211 -4.94 35.76 -11.20
C LYS A 211 -6.21 34.92 -11.41
N VAL A 212 -6.05 33.71 -11.93
CA VAL A 212 -7.15 32.77 -12.20
C VAL A 212 -7.17 31.59 -11.21
N GLY A 213 -6.16 31.49 -10.35
CA GLY A 213 -6.11 30.51 -9.27
C GLY A 213 -6.97 30.94 -8.08
N TYR A 214 -7.39 29.95 -7.28
CA TYR A 214 -8.23 30.17 -6.12
C TYR A 214 -8.00 29.11 -5.04
N ARG A 215 -8.39 29.48 -3.82
CA ARG A 215 -8.53 28.58 -2.69
C ARG A 215 -9.92 28.75 -2.11
N VAL A 216 -10.63 27.65 -1.88
CA VAL A 216 -11.93 27.62 -1.21
C VAL A 216 -11.84 26.68 -0.02
N LEU A 217 -12.06 27.21 1.18
CA LEU A 217 -12.05 26.45 2.43
C LEU A 217 -13.45 25.93 2.78
N VAL A 218 -13.52 24.85 3.55
CA VAL A 218 -14.77 24.19 3.89
C VAL A 218 -15.71 25.06 4.74
N GLU A 219 -15.16 26.01 5.50
CA GLU A 219 -15.87 26.99 6.33
C GLU A 219 -16.42 28.17 5.52
N GLU A 220 -15.99 28.35 4.28
CA GLU A 220 -16.39 29.48 3.44
C GLU A 220 -17.74 29.23 2.75
N SER A 221 -18.49 30.31 2.53
CA SER A 221 -19.80 30.27 1.88
C SER A 221 -20.01 31.53 1.05
N ASN A 222 -20.70 31.39 -0.09
CA ASN A 222 -20.99 32.46 -1.05
C ASN A 222 -19.71 33.18 -1.56
N ILE A 223 -18.66 32.42 -1.85
CA ILE A 223 -17.42 32.94 -2.45
C ILE A 223 -17.55 32.97 -3.96
N THR A 224 -17.16 34.07 -4.60
CA THR A 224 -17.11 34.18 -6.06
C THR A 224 -15.71 33.82 -6.55
N LEU A 225 -15.61 32.80 -7.39
CA LEU A 225 -14.36 32.38 -8.04
C LEU A 225 -13.92 33.43 -9.08
N PRO A 226 -12.64 33.44 -9.50
CA PRO A 226 -12.18 34.29 -10.60
C PRO A 226 -12.95 34.12 -11.92
N SER A 227 -13.59 32.96 -12.13
CA SER A 227 -14.48 32.70 -13.26
C SER A 227 -15.83 33.43 -13.20
N GLY A 228 -16.19 33.99 -12.04
CA GLY A 228 -17.52 34.52 -11.74
C GLY A 228 -18.50 33.50 -11.17
N GLU A 229 -18.12 32.21 -11.09
CA GLU A 229 -18.93 31.18 -10.44
C GLU A 229 -19.06 31.47 -8.93
N VAL A 230 -20.28 31.35 -8.40
CA VAL A 230 -20.53 31.50 -6.96
C VAL A 230 -20.57 30.13 -6.29
N VAL A 231 -19.62 29.91 -5.38
CA VAL A 231 -19.56 28.73 -4.52
C VAL A 231 -20.37 29.00 -3.25
N ASN A 232 -21.57 28.43 -3.20
CA ASN A 232 -22.50 28.63 -2.09
C ASN A 232 -22.01 27.98 -0.78
N ASN A 233 -21.31 26.85 -0.85
CA ASN A 233 -20.86 26.09 0.32
C ASN A 233 -19.53 25.37 0.03
N GLY A 234 -18.47 25.78 0.75
CA GLY A 234 -17.12 25.24 0.55
C GLY A 234 -17.00 23.73 0.82
N THR A 235 -17.75 23.21 1.80
CA THR A 235 -17.78 21.76 2.08
C THR A 235 -18.33 20.96 0.89
N SER A 236 -19.45 21.38 0.32
CA SER A 236 -20.08 20.73 -0.84
C SER A 236 -19.19 20.84 -2.08
N PHE A 237 -18.55 22.00 -2.25
CA PHE A 237 -17.58 22.25 -3.31
C PHE A 237 -16.40 21.28 -3.21
N ARG A 238 -15.74 21.21 -2.04
CA ARG A 238 -14.66 20.25 -1.75
C ARG A 238 -15.07 18.81 -2.04
N ASN A 239 -16.26 18.41 -1.59
CA ASN A 239 -16.75 17.04 -1.73
C ASN A 239 -17.06 16.63 -3.18
N THR A 240 -17.23 17.58 -4.09
CA THR A 240 -17.62 17.31 -5.48
C THR A 240 -16.64 17.89 -6.51
N PHE A 241 -15.54 18.50 -6.05
CA PHE A 241 -14.59 19.20 -6.90
C PHE A 241 -13.98 18.29 -7.98
N HIS A 242 -13.62 17.07 -7.61
CA HIS A 242 -13.05 16.07 -8.52
C HIS A 242 -14.02 15.58 -9.60
N LEU A 243 -15.29 16.01 -9.58
CA LEU A 243 -16.32 15.67 -10.58
C LEU A 243 -16.60 16.80 -11.56
N ARG A 244 -15.90 17.94 -11.45
CA ARG A 244 -16.11 19.12 -12.29
C ARG A 244 -15.49 18.94 -13.67
N ASP A 245 -16.08 19.59 -14.67
CA ASP A 245 -15.62 19.62 -16.06
C ASP A 245 -15.14 21.00 -16.52
N ALA A 246 -15.19 22.00 -15.64
CA ALA A 246 -14.71 23.36 -15.92
C ALA A 246 -13.17 23.42 -16.01
N GLU A 247 -12.48 22.51 -15.32
CA GLU A 247 -11.03 22.42 -15.27
C GLU A 247 -10.52 21.18 -16.04
N HIS A 248 -9.37 21.31 -16.71
CA HIS A 248 -8.76 20.20 -17.47
C HIS A 248 -7.57 19.60 -16.72
N PHE A 249 -7.65 18.29 -16.47
CA PHE A 249 -6.57 17.49 -15.85
C PHE A 249 -6.25 16.29 -16.74
N ASP A 250 -4.96 15.98 -16.84
CA ASP A 250 -4.47 14.81 -17.57
C ASP A 250 -4.41 13.58 -16.65
N MET A 251 -3.94 13.79 -15.42
CA MET A 251 -3.72 12.73 -14.42
C MET A 251 -4.47 13.05 -13.14
N PHE A 252 -5.19 12.07 -12.62
CA PHE A 252 -5.78 12.13 -11.29
C PHE A 252 -5.23 11.02 -10.40
N VAL A 253 -4.59 11.41 -9.29
CA VAL A 253 -4.10 10.48 -8.27
C VAL A 253 -4.85 10.76 -6.97
N PRO A 254 -5.89 9.99 -6.63
CA PRO A 254 -6.50 10.10 -5.32
C PRO A 254 -5.57 9.48 -4.28
N CYS A 255 -4.94 10.31 -3.45
CA CYS A 255 -4.08 9.95 -2.32
C CYS A 255 -4.82 9.98 -0.97
N GLY A 256 -6.08 10.43 -0.96
CA GLY A 256 -6.97 10.44 0.19
C GLY A 256 -8.39 10.82 -0.21
N GLY A 257 -9.30 10.80 0.75
CA GLY A 257 -10.73 11.04 0.54
C GLY A 257 -11.58 9.88 1.03
N ARG A 258 -12.90 10.05 0.97
CA ARG A 258 -13.84 9.03 1.46
C ARG A 258 -13.92 7.87 0.47
N PRO A 259 -14.10 6.63 0.94
CA PRO A 259 -14.52 5.54 0.07
C PRO A 259 -15.73 5.94 -0.77
N GLU A 260 -15.77 5.43 -2.00
CA GLU A 260 -16.88 5.65 -2.96
C GLU A 260 -17.13 7.13 -3.30
N SER A 261 -16.10 7.98 -3.20
CA SER A 261 -16.15 9.39 -3.65
C SER A 261 -16.47 9.52 -5.14
N ILE A 262 -16.24 8.47 -5.94
CA ILE A 262 -16.77 8.32 -7.30
C ILE A 262 -17.54 7.00 -7.40
N ASP A 263 -18.86 7.10 -7.50
CA ASP A 263 -19.80 6.00 -7.71
C ASP A 263 -20.27 5.91 -9.17
N PHE A 264 -21.07 4.90 -9.49
CA PHE A 264 -21.59 4.68 -10.85
C PHE A 264 -22.36 5.89 -11.41
N SER A 265 -23.07 6.62 -10.55
CA SER A 265 -23.89 7.78 -10.93
C SER A 265 -23.01 8.98 -11.23
N SER A 266 -22.14 9.35 -10.30
CA SER A 266 -21.20 10.49 -10.38
C SER A 266 -20.14 10.32 -11.47
N ALA A 267 -19.72 9.09 -11.78
CA ALA A 267 -18.80 8.81 -12.87
C ALA A 267 -19.29 9.36 -14.23
N SER A 268 -20.61 9.54 -14.43
CA SER A 268 -21.13 10.14 -15.66
C SER A 268 -20.68 11.59 -15.86
N ARG A 269 -20.38 12.32 -14.78
CA ARG A 269 -19.90 13.71 -14.83
C ARG A 269 -18.47 13.81 -15.38
N LEU A 270 -17.71 12.72 -15.27
CA LEU A 270 -16.37 12.60 -15.81
C LEU A 270 -16.34 12.08 -17.25
N ILE A 271 -17.48 12.03 -17.93
CA ILE A 271 -17.60 11.55 -19.31
C ILE A 271 -18.28 12.64 -20.16
N SER A 272 -17.56 13.14 -21.15
CA SER A 272 -18.06 14.12 -22.12
C SER A 272 -17.90 13.57 -23.53
N LYS A 273 -18.96 13.64 -24.33
CA LYS A 273 -18.98 13.13 -25.72
C LYS A 273 -18.48 11.68 -25.85
N GLY A 274 -18.82 10.84 -24.86
CA GLY A 274 -18.44 9.43 -24.81
C GLY A 274 -16.97 9.17 -24.43
N LYS A 275 -16.20 10.19 -24.08
CA LYS A 275 -14.82 10.08 -23.62
C LYS A 275 -14.67 10.55 -22.19
N SER A 276 -13.80 9.89 -21.43
CA SER A 276 -13.46 10.39 -20.09
C SER A 276 -12.72 11.73 -20.20
N ILE A 277 -13.08 12.67 -19.33
CA ILE A 277 -12.47 14.01 -19.30
C ILE A 277 -11.10 14.01 -18.60
N ILE A 278 -10.86 13.03 -17.72
CA ILE A 278 -9.55 12.77 -17.11
C ILE A 278 -9.04 11.43 -17.67
N PRO A 279 -8.06 11.42 -18.57
CA PRO A 279 -7.67 10.22 -19.29
C PRO A 279 -6.96 9.20 -18.41
N TYR A 280 -6.30 9.61 -17.32
CA TYR A 280 -5.49 8.72 -16.49
C TYR A 280 -5.84 8.84 -15.00
N ILE A 281 -6.10 7.70 -14.35
CA ILE A 281 -6.36 7.64 -12.91
C ILE A 281 -5.57 6.49 -12.28
N VAL A 282 -4.83 6.79 -11.21
CA VAL A 282 -4.11 5.77 -10.41
C VAL A 282 -4.52 5.92 -8.96
N GLU A 283 -5.25 4.94 -8.42
CA GLU A 283 -5.76 5.02 -7.05
C GLU A 283 -4.69 4.74 -5.99
N GLY A 284 -4.29 5.77 -5.25
CA GLY A 284 -3.50 5.63 -4.03
C GLY A 284 -4.37 5.31 -2.81
N ALA A 285 -5.49 5.99 -2.66
CA ALA A 285 -6.46 5.79 -1.60
C ALA A 285 -7.27 4.50 -1.80
N ASN A 286 -7.62 3.83 -0.70
CA ASN A 286 -8.46 2.64 -0.75
C ASN A 286 -9.89 3.00 -1.14
N LEU A 287 -10.45 2.23 -2.08
CA LEU A 287 -11.87 2.24 -2.43
C LEU A 287 -12.43 3.60 -2.88
N PHE A 288 -11.60 4.51 -3.39
CA PHE A 288 -12.04 5.86 -3.78
C PHE A 288 -13.09 5.84 -4.90
N ILE A 289 -12.91 4.96 -5.90
CA ILE A 289 -13.82 4.76 -7.02
C ILE A 289 -14.51 3.39 -6.87
N THR A 290 -15.83 3.31 -7.01
CA THR A 290 -16.54 2.02 -7.02
C THR A 290 -16.16 1.17 -8.25
N GLN A 291 -16.28 -0.15 -8.18
CA GLN A 291 -15.95 -1.04 -9.30
C GLN A 291 -16.78 -0.72 -10.56
N GLU A 292 -18.07 -0.45 -10.42
CA GLU A 292 -18.95 -0.08 -11.53
C GLU A 292 -18.57 1.27 -12.17
N ALA A 293 -18.14 2.25 -11.36
CA ALA A 293 -17.62 3.51 -11.86
C ALA A 293 -16.33 3.31 -12.68
N LYS A 294 -15.41 2.45 -12.21
CA LYS A 294 -14.18 2.12 -12.96
C LYS A 294 -14.51 1.55 -14.34
N LEU A 295 -15.40 0.55 -14.40
CA LEU A 295 -15.84 -0.05 -15.67
C LEU A 295 -16.45 0.98 -16.62
N ARG A 296 -17.29 1.89 -16.09
CA ARG A 296 -17.93 2.95 -16.86
C ARG A 296 -16.90 3.94 -17.43
N LEU A 297 -15.90 4.34 -16.65
CA LEU A 297 -14.84 5.26 -17.07
C LEU A 297 -13.88 4.59 -18.07
N GLU A 298 -13.49 3.34 -17.84
CA GLU A 298 -12.65 2.57 -18.77
C GLU A 298 -13.33 2.38 -20.13
N LYS A 299 -14.66 2.13 -20.14
CA LYS A 299 -15.44 2.09 -21.38
C LYS A 299 -15.43 3.43 -22.14
N ALA A 300 -15.27 4.54 -21.43
CA ALA A 300 -15.08 5.87 -22.00
C ALA A 300 -13.60 6.19 -22.33
N GLY A 301 -12.71 5.20 -22.29
CA GLY A 301 -11.30 5.34 -22.67
C GLY A 301 -10.36 5.81 -21.55
N CYS A 302 -10.82 5.90 -20.30
CA CYS A 302 -9.95 6.19 -19.16
C CYS A 302 -9.01 5.01 -18.89
N ILE A 303 -7.73 5.27 -18.64
CA ILE A 303 -6.77 4.29 -18.14
C ILE A 303 -6.79 4.37 -16.62
N ILE A 304 -7.35 3.34 -15.98
CA ILE A 304 -7.49 3.27 -14.52
C ILE A 304 -6.69 2.11 -13.96
N PHE A 305 -5.87 2.38 -12.95
CA PHE A 305 -5.28 1.36 -12.09
C PHE A 305 -5.88 1.45 -10.70
N LYS A 306 -6.47 0.33 -10.26
CA LYS A 306 -7.15 0.24 -8.97
C LYS A 306 -6.16 0.16 -7.81
N ASP A 307 -6.64 0.60 -6.66
CA ASP A 307 -5.96 0.58 -5.37
C ASP A 307 -5.28 -0.76 -5.04
N ALA A 308 -5.99 -1.89 -5.17
CA ALA A 308 -5.46 -3.23 -4.87
C ALA A 308 -4.25 -3.67 -5.71
N SER A 309 -3.91 -2.90 -6.74
CA SER A 309 -2.66 -3.02 -7.51
C SER A 309 -1.71 -1.86 -7.22
N ALA A 310 -2.19 -0.63 -7.27
CA ALA A 310 -1.34 0.56 -7.23
C ALA A 310 -0.76 0.89 -5.85
N ASN A 311 -1.47 0.61 -4.75
CA ASN A 311 -1.11 1.11 -3.41
C ASN A 311 -0.47 0.05 -2.48
N LYS A 312 0.15 -0.99 -3.04
CA LYS A 312 0.69 -2.14 -2.28
C LYS A 312 2.04 -1.88 -1.60
N GLY A 313 2.64 -0.72 -1.79
CA GLY A 313 4.00 -0.46 -1.30
C GLY A 313 4.14 -0.57 0.22
N GLY A 314 3.15 -0.07 0.98
CA GLY A 314 3.13 -0.20 2.44
C GLY A 314 3.10 -1.65 2.90
N VAL A 315 2.26 -2.51 2.30
CA VAL A 315 2.15 -3.92 2.71
C VAL A 315 3.40 -4.72 2.35
N THR A 316 4.05 -4.37 1.24
CA THR A 316 5.35 -4.96 0.86
C THR A 316 6.44 -4.55 1.84
N SER A 317 6.45 -3.29 2.30
CA SER A 317 7.37 -2.81 3.33
C SER A 317 7.15 -3.53 4.66
N SER A 318 5.90 -3.62 5.14
CA SER A 318 5.54 -4.37 6.34
C SER A 318 6.00 -5.84 6.28
N SER A 319 5.81 -6.52 5.14
CA SER A 319 6.24 -7.90 4.99
C SER A 319 7.75 -8.08 5.09
N LEU A 320 8.51 -7.16 4.48
CA LEU A 320 9.97 -7.19 4.56
C LEU A 320 10.48 -6.75 5.94
N GLU A 321 9.72 -5.94 6.67
CA GLU A 321 9.98 -5.65 8.09
C GLU A 321 9.78 -6.91 8.95
N VAL A 322 8.67 -7.63 8.78
CA VAL A 322 8.41 -8.93 9.45
C VAL A 322 9.51 -9.92 9.14
N LEU A 323 9.88 -10.07 7.87
CA LEU A 323 10.92 -11.00 7.45
C LEU A 323 12.27 -10.69 8.12
N ALA A 324 12.68 -9.42 8.20
CA ALA A 324 13.89 -9.03 8.90
C ALA A 324 13.81 -9.38 10.40
N SER A 325 12.67 -9.07 11.04
CA SER A 325 12.41 -9.39 12.44
C SER A 325 12.49 -10.89 12.76
N LEU A 326 11.97 -11.75 11.87
CA LEU A 326 12.02 -13.21 12.03
C LEU A 326 13.40 -13.80 11.70
N SER A 327 14.16 -13.16 10.81
CA SER A 327 15.47 -13.66 10.36
C SER A 327 16.58 -13.41 11.40
N PHE A 328 16.53 -12.30 12.11
CA PHE A 328 17.51 -11.95 13.13
C PHE A 328 17.16 -12.54 14.50
N ASP A 329 18.17 -12.92 15.28
CA ASP A 329 18.02 -13.03 16.73
C ASP A 329 17.92 -11.63 17.37
N ASP A 330 17.67 -11.55 18.67
CA ASP A 330 17.40 -10.26 19.32
C ASP A 330 18.63 -9.32 19.32
N GLU A 331 19.82 -9.85 19.58
CA GLU A 331 21.06 -9.05 19.61
C GLU A 331 21.38 -8.46 18.22
N ASN A 332 21.31 -9.29 17.18
CA ASN A 332 21.56 -8.83 15.82
C ASN A 332 20.46 -7.91 15.31
N PHE A 333 19.19 -8.16 15.66
CA PHE A 333 18.10 -7.25 15.30
C PHE A 333 18.31 -5.86 15.89
N LEU A 334 18.63 -5.76 17.19
CA LEU A 334 18.85 -4.49 17.88
C LEU A 334 20.03 -3.69 17.31
N SER A 335 21.08 -4.37 16.84
CA SER A 335 22.25 -3.71 16.26
C SER A 335 22.07 -3.33 14.78
N HIS A 336 21.30 -4.09 14.00
CA HIS A 336 21.17 -3.91 12.56
C HIS A 336 19.94 -3.12 12.14
N MET A 337 18.82 -3.28 12.85
CA MET A 337 17.53 -2.69 12.50
C MET A 337 17.13 -1.52 13.41
N CYS A 338 17.54 -1.50 14.68
CA CYS A 338 17.12 -0.43 15.59
C CYS A 338 18.03 0.80 15.54
N VAL A 339 17.41 1.98 15.50
CA VAL A 339 18.11 3.25 15.75
C VAL A 339 18.61 3.28 17.20
N GLN A 340 19.88 3.61 17.36
CA GLN A 340 20.55 3.60 18.66
C GLN A 340 20.12 4.80 19.52
N ALA A 341 20.36 4.71 20.83
CA ALA A 341 19.93 5.73 21.80
C ALA A 341 20.53 7.13 21.55
N ASP A 342 21.67 7.21 20.88
CA ASP A 342 22.32 8.46 20.46
C ASP A 342 21.77 9.03 19.13
N GLY A 343 20.76 8.38 18.55
CA GLY A 343 20.18 8.73 17.25
C GLY A 343 20.93 8.13 16.06
N THR A 344 21.97 7.33 16.28
CA THR A 344 22.70 6.67 15.20
C THR A 344 21.81 5.66 14.49
N VAL A 345 21.58 5.89 13.20
CA VAL A 345 20.88 4.94 12.33
C VAL A 345 21.89 3.89 11.85
N PRO A 346 21.67 2.58 12.04
CA PRO A 346 22.56 1.55 11.53
C PRO A 346 22.74 1.64 10.01
N LYS A 347 23.94 1.30 9.53
CA LYS A 347 24.18 1.23 8.07
C LYS A 347 23.30 0.17 7.42
N PHE A 348 23.19 -1.01 8.05
CA PHE A 348 22.34 -2.10 7.57
C PHE A 348 20.90 -1.61 7.37
N TYR A 349 20.30 -0.99 8.39
CA TYR A 349 18.94 -0.44 8.29
C TYR A 349 18.75 0.48 7.08
N ARG A 350 19.65 1.45 6.85
CA ARG A 350 19.53 2.37 5.70
C ARG A 350 19.59 1.64 4.35
N ASP A 351 20.52 0.72 4.23
CA ASP A 351 20.69 -0.05 2.99
C ASP A 351 19.50 -1.00 2.77
N TYR A 352 18.98 -1.58 3.86
CA TYR A 352 17.81 -2.45 3.85
C TYR A 352 16.55 -1.68 3.42
N VAL A 353 16.31 -0.50 3.97
CA VAL A 353 15.21 0.39 3.55
C VAL A 353 15.31 0.70 2.05
N THR A 354 16.52 0.99 1.54
CA THR A 354 16.73 1.23 0.10
C THR A 354 16.40 -0.01 -0.74
N GLN A 355 16.77 -1.20 -0.27
CA GLN A 355 16.43 -2.46 -0.91
C GLN A 355 14.91 -2.74 -0.89
N VAL A 356 14.23 -2.42 0.21
CA VAL A 356 12.77 -2.51 0.34
C VAL A 356 12.08 -1.58 -0.68
N GLN A 357 12.53 -0.33 -0.81
CA GLN A 357 12.01 0.61 -1.81
C GLN A 357 12.18 0.07 -3.23
N ALA A 358 13.37 -0.46 -3.56
CA ALA A 358 13.62 -1.06 -4.87
C ALA A 358 12.70 -2.27 -5.13
N LYS A 359 12.42 -3.09 -4.11
CA LYS A 359 11.52 -4.24 -4.22
C LYS A 359 10.07 -3.82 -4.48
N ILE A 360 9.60 -2.79 -3.79
CA ILE A 360 8.28 -2.18 -4.01
C ILE A 360 8.15 -1.74 -5.48
N GLN A 361 9.12 -1.00 -5.98
CA GLN A 361 9.10 -0.50 -7.35
C GLN A 361 9.18 -1.64 -8.38
N GLU A 362 9.99 -2.67 -8.12
CA GLU A 362 10.08 -3.86 -8.96
C GLU A 362 8.73 -4.57 -9.07
N ASN A 363 8.07 -4.84 -7.94
CA ASN A 363 6.79 -5.53 -7.90
C ASN A 363 5.69 -4.70 -8.58
N ALA A 364 5.62 -3.39 -8.32
CA ALA A 364 4.66 -2.50 -8.96
C ALA A 364 4.85 -2.45 -10.48
N ARG A 365 6.10 -2.38 -10.96
CA ARG A 365 6.42 -2.40 -12.39
C ARG A 365 6.04 -3.72 -13.06
N LEU A 366 6.31 -4.86 -12.42
CA LEU A 366 5.96 -6.17 -12.99
C LEU A 366 4.45 -6.35 -13.13
N GLU A 367 3.67 -5.96 -12.11
CA GLU A 367 2.22 -6.03 -12.18
C GLU A 367 1.65 -5.03 -13.20
N PHE A 368 2.16 -3.79 -13.24
CA PHE A 368 1.78 -2.81 -14.26
C PHE A 368 1.96 -3.38 -15.67
N GLU A 369 3.13 -3.96 -15.97
CA GLU A 369 3.42 -4.53 -17.28
C GLU A 369 2.52 -5.72 -17.62
N ALA A 370 2.21 -6.57 -16.64
CA ALA A 370 1.29 -7.68 -16.82
C ALA A 370 -0.14 -7.19 -17.14
N ILE A 371 -0.69 -6.28 -16.33
CA ILE A 371 -2.03 -5.71 -16.56
C ILE A 371 -2.09 -4.97 -17.90
N TRP A 372 -1.03 -4.21 -18.23
CA TRP A 372 -0.96 -3.47 -19.48
C TRP A 372 -0.99 -4.40 -20.69
N ARG A 373 -0.16 -5.45 -20.69
CA ARG A 373 -0.09 -6.45 -21.77
C ARG A 373 -1.43 -7.17 -21.93
N GLU A 374 -1.99 -7.68 -20.84
CA GLU A 374 -3.27 -8.40 -20.86
C GLU A 374 -4.43 -7.52 -21.37
N ASN A 375 -4.45 -6.23 -21.01
CA ASN A 375 -5.45 -5.30 -21.52
C ASN A 375 -5.32 -5.09 -23.03
N GLN A 376 -4.10 -4.94 -23.55
CA GLN A 376 -3.85 -4.77 -24.99
C GLN A 376 -4.25 -6.00 -25.79
N GLU A 377 -3.98 -7.20 -25.25
CA GLU A 377 -4.25 -8.46 -25.93
C GLU A 377 -5.74 -8.85 -25.89
N THR A 378 -6.43 -8.61 -24.77
CA THR A 378 -7.79 -9.12 -24.54
C THR A 378 -8.88 -8.05 -24.61
N GLY A 379 -8.53 -6.77 -24.48
CA GLY A 379 -9.49 -5.67 -24.34
C GLY A 379 -10.25 -5.65 -23.01
N VAL A 380 -9.97 -6.57 -22.07
CA VAL A 380 -10.61 -6.59 -20.75
C VAL A 380 -10.16 -5.40 -19.91
N SER A 381 -11.10 -4.75 -19.23
CA SER A 381 -10.84 -3.64 -18.31
C SER A 381 -9.73 -3.94 -17.29
N ARG A 382 -8.81 -2.99 -17.07
CA ARG A 382 -7.68 -3.10 -16.15
C ARG A 382 -8.12 -3.34 -14.72
N SER A 383 -9.23 -2.72 -14.30
CA SER A 383 -9.81 -2.96 -12.98
C SER A 383 -10.21 -4.42 -12.75
N VAL A 384 -10.72 -5.09 -13.80
CA VAL A 384 -11.06 -6.53 -13.77
C VAL A 384 -9.80 -7.39 -13.85
N LEU A 385 -8.83 -7.00 -14.68
CA LEU A 385 -7.57 -7.72 -14.80
C LEU A 385 -6.78 -7.74 -13.50
N SER A 386 -6.78 -6.63 -12.75
CA SER A 386 -6.18 -6.56 -11.42
C SER A 386 -6.77 -7.62 -10.46
N ASP A 387 -8.10 -7.76 -10.42
CA ASP A 387 -8.75 -8.79 -9.59
C ASP A 387 -8.45 -10.21 -10.08
N ARG A 388 -8.51 -10.44 -11.39
CA ARG A 388 -8.20 -11.76 -11.97
C ARG A 388 -6.75 -12.17 -11.73
N LEU A 389 -5.82 -11.22 -11.83
CA LEU A 389 -4.41 -11.43 -11.57
C LEU A 389 -4.19 -11.77 -10.09
N SER A 390 -4.78 -11.01 -9.17
CA SER A 390 -4.73 -11.32 -7.73
C SER A 390 -5.21 -12.74 -7.45
N LEU A 391 -6.38 -13.10 -7.95
CA LEU A 391 -6.97 -14.43 -7.72
C LEU A 391 -6.11 -15.55 -8.32
N ALA A 392 -5.55 -15.35 -9.52
CA ALA A 392 -4.68 -16.33 -10.16
C ALA A 392 -3.40 -16.57 -9.35
N ILE A 393 -2.77 -15.50 -8.86
CA ILE A 393 -1.55 -15.62 -8.05
C ILE A 393 -1.84 -16.29 -6.71
N THR A 394 -2.85 -15.81 -5.96
CA THR A 394 -3.18 -16.36 -4.64
C THR A 394 -3.58 -17.84 -4.73
N LYS A 395 -4.41 -18.21 -5.72
CA LYS A 395 -4.79 -19.61 -5.91
C LYS A 395 -3.57 -20.49 -6.21
N MET A 396 -2.68 -20.03 -7.07
CA MET A 396 -1.48 -20.78 -7.43
C MET A 396 -0.50 -20.87 -6.27
N ASP A 397 -0.35 -19.82 -5.47
CA ASP A 397 0.45 -19.82 -4.25
C ASP A 397 -0.07 -20.88 -3.26
N GLU A 398 -1.37 -20.89 -2.95
CA GLU A 398 -2.00 -21.89 -2.08
C GLU A 398 -1.76 -23.33 -2.58
N GLU A 399 -1.88 -23.56 -3.89
CA GLU A 399 -1.55 -24.84 -4.51
C GLU A 399 -0.06 -25.19 -4.31
N LEU A 400 0.85 -24.26 -4.61
CA LEU A 400 2.31 -24.45 -4.53
C LEU A 400 2.81 -24.75 -3.12
N GLN A 401 2.23 -24.11 -2.09
CA GLN A 401 2.59 -24.34 -0.68
C GLN A 401 2.40 -25.81 -0.26
N GLY A 402 1.42 -26.50 -0.87
CA GLY A 402 1.10 -27.90 -0.62
C GLY A 402 1.79 -28.90 -1.56
N THR A 403 2.60 -28.45 -2.53
CA THR A 403 3.25 -29.35 -3.50
C THR A 403 4.56 -29.97 -2.98
N GLU A 404 4.91 -31.12 -3.55
CA GLU A 404 6.21 -31.78 -3.38
C GLU A 404 7.38 -30.98 -3.99
N LEU A 405 7.12 -29.87 -4.71
CA LEU A 405 8.17 -28.99 -5.23
C LEU A 405 9.00 -28.38 -4.09
N TRP A 406 8.40 -28.19 -2.92
CA TRP A 406 9.10 -27.74 -1.72
C TRP A 406 10.16 -28.75 -1.23
N ASP A 407 9.92 -30.04 -1.45
CA ASP A 407 10.80 -31.12 -0.97
C ASP A 407 12.06 -31.25 -1.82
N ASN A 408 12.08 -30.65 -3.03
CA ASN A 408 13.29 -30.48 -3.81
C ASN A 408 14.18 -29.39 -3.18
N VAL A 409 15.18 -29.82 -2.42
CA VAL A 409 16.09 -28.94 -1.67
C VAL A 409 16.82 -27.94 -2.56
N GLU A 410 17.31 -28.34 -3.73
CA GLU A 410 18.05 -27.45 -4.64
C GLU A 410 17.14 -26.36 -5.21
N LEU A 411 15.95 -26.75 -5.66
CA LEU A 411 14.93 -25.83 -6.13
C LEU A 411 14.50 -24.87 -5.02
N ARG A 412 14.19 -25.39 -3.84
CA ARG A 412 13.79 -24.60 -2.66
C ARG A 412 14.83 -23.53 -2.33
N ARG A 413 16.10 -23.93 -2.25
CA ARG A 413 17.20 -23.00 -1.94
C ARG A 413 17.35 -21.94 -3.04
N SER A 414 17.30 -22.34 -4.31
CA SER A 414 17.35 -21.39 -5.42
C SER A 414 16.20 -20.38 -5.40
N VAL A 415 14.98 -20.83 -5.10
CA VAL A 415 13.81 -19.95 -5.02
C VAL A 415 13.96 -18.95 -3.87
N LEU A 416 14.32 -19.43 -2.68
CA LEU A 416 14.51 -18.57 -1.52
C LEU A 416 15.67 -17.58 -1.71
N SER A 417 16.77 -17.97 -2.36
CA SER A 417 17.86 -17.05 -2.69
C SER A 417 17.46 -15.93 -3.65
N ASP A 418 16.52 -16.18 -4.58
CA ASP A 418 16.01 -15.15 -5.48
C ASP A 418 14.88 -14.32 -4.84
N ALA A 419 14.17 -14.87 -3.84
CA ALA A 419 13.01 -14.24 -3.19
C ALA A 419 13.40 -13.34 -2.02
N LEU A 420 14.39 -13.76 -1.22
CA LEU A 420 14.81 -13.07 -0.01
C LEU A 420 15.70 -11.86 -0.32
N PRO A 421 15.65 -10.80 0.50
CA PRO A 421 16.54 -9.65 0.36
C PRO A 421 18.03 -10.04 0.42
N ALA A 422 18.82 -9.57 -0.55
CA ALA A 422 20.24 -9.91 -0.64
C ALA A 422 21.05 -9.49 0.60
N LEU A 423 20.66 -8.41 1.29
CA LEU A 423 21.33 -7.99 2.52
C LEU A 423 21.14 -8.98 3.66
N LEU A 424 19.94 -9.53 3.84
CA LEU A 424 19.68 -10.58 4.83
C LEU A 424 20.47 -11.86 4.48
N LEU A 425 20.49 -12.23 3.20
CA LEU A 425 21.26 -13.40 2.74
C LEU A 425 22.77 -13.23 2.99
N HIS A 426 23.32 -12.05 2.76
CA HIS A 426 24.73 -11.75 2.99
C HIS A 426 25.09 -11.75 4.49
N ASP A 427 24.26 -11.12 5.31
CA ASP A 427 24.56 -10.87 6.73
C ASP A 427 24.27 -12.09 7.63
N ILE A 428 23.16 -12.78 7.37
CA ILE A 428 22.68 -13.90 8.19
C ILE A 428 23.04 -15.25 7.54
N GLY A 429 22.94 -15.34 6.21
CA GLY A 429 23.07 -16.60 5.47
C GLY A 429 21.74 -17.36 5.35
N LEU A 430 21.53 -18.00 4.19
CA LEU A 430 20.27 -18.71 3.88
C LEU A 430 19.95 -19.82 4.90
N ASP A 431 20.96 -20.59 5.34
CA ASP A 431 20.75 -21.72 6.25
C ASP A 431 20.18 -21.27 7.60
N LYS A 432 20.74 -20.20 8.18
CA LYS A 432 20.25 -19.62 9.44
C LYS A 432 18.87 -18.98 9.29
N ILE A 433 18.59 -18.35 8.15
CA ILE A 433 17.25 -17.82 7.88
C ILE A 433 16.24 -18.97 7.83
N MET A 434 16.58 -20.07 7.16
CA MET A 434 15.71 -21.26 7.08
C MET A 434 15.50 -21.95 8.43
N GLU A 435 16.47 -21.85 9.35
CA GLU A 435 16.36 -22.36 10.72
C GLU A 435 15.45 -21.49 11.60
N ARG A 436 15.54 -20.17 11.47
CA ARG A 436 14.84 -19.20 12.35
C ARG A 436 13.43 -18.86 11.91
N VAL A 437 13.22 -18.74 10.60
CA VAL A 437 11.92 -18.36 10.05
C VAL A 437 11.02 -19.60 10.01
N PRO A 438 9.76 -19.51 10.51
CA PRO A 438 8.83 -20.64 10.50
C PRO A 438 8.67 -21.28 9.12
N GLU A 439 8.62 -22.62 9.06
CA GLU A 439 8.56 -23.36 7.79
C GLU A 439 7.33 -22.97 6.95
N ASN A 440 6.17 -22.80 7.58
CA ASN A 440 4.95 -22.35 6.91
C ASN A 440 5.13 -20.98 6.23
N TYR A 441 5.85 -20.07 6.88
CA TYR A 441 6.15 -18.75 6.32
C TYR A 441 7.14 -18.85 5.15
N LEU A 442 8.17 -19.69 5.24
CA LEU A 442 9.10 -19.94 4.12
C LEU A 442 8.41 -20.62 2.93
N ARG A 443 7.47 -21.53 3.17
CA ARG A 443 6.61 -22.13 2.13
C ARG A 443 5.77 -21.07 1.44
N ALA A 444 5.18 -20.14 2.20
CA ALA A 444 4.43 -19.03 1.64
C ALA A 444 5.31 -18.07 0.81
N ILE A 445 6.55 -17.78 1.24
CA ILE A 445 7.52 -17.01 0.42
C ILE A 445 7.81 -17.75 -0.89
N PHE A 446 8.05 -19.05 -0.82
CA PHE A 446 8.33 -19.89 -1.98
C PHE A 446 7.16 -19.90 -2.98
N GLY A 447 5.94 -20.12 -2.50
CA GLY A 447 4.73 -20.17 -3.31
C GLY A 447 4.42 -18.81 -3.94
N SER A 448 4.31 -17.75 -3.14
CA SER A 448 4.01 -16.39 -3.60
C SER A 448 5.04 -15.87 -4.60
N TYR A 449 6.34 -16.12 -4.39
CA TYR A 449 7.39 -15.73 -5.33
C TYR A 449 7.25 -16.44 -6.68
N LEU A 450 7.06 -17.77 -6.67
CA LEU A 450 6.90 -18.55 -7.89
C LEU A 450 5.63 -18.19 -8.64
N ALA A 451 4.50 -18.13 -7.94
CA ALA A 451 3.20 -17.80 -8.49
C ALA A 451 3.21 -16.41 -9.15
N SER A 452 3.66 -15.38 -8.42
CA SER A 452 3.70 -14.01 -8.94
C SER A 452 4.62 -13.89 -10.15
N ARG A 453 5.85 -14.42 -10.10
CA ARG A 453 6.80 -14.36 -11.22
C ARG A 453 6.31 -15.13 -12.44
N PHE A 454 5.66 -16.27 -12.25
CA PHE A 454 5.04 -17.03 -13.33
C PHE A 454 3.90 -16.23 -13.99
N ILE A 455 2.91 -15.77 -13.21
CA ILE A 455 1.74 -15.07 -13.73
C ILE A 455 2.12 -13.74 -14.39
N TYR A 456 3.03 -12.96 -13.79
CA TYR A 456 3.52 -11.72 -14.41
C TYR A 456 4.24 -11.94 -15.74
N THR A 457 4.95 -13.07 -15.89
CA THR A 457 5.71 -13.38 -17.10
C THR A 457 4.84 -14.02 -18.18
N MET A 458 4.00 -14.98 -17.80
CA MET A 458 3.31 -15.89 -18.73
C MET A 458 1.83 -15.53 -18.94
N GLY A 459 1.28 -14.62 -18.12
CA GLY A 459 -0.10 -14.14 -18.22
C GLY A 459 -1.07 -14.86 -17.28
N ILE A 460 -2.25 -14.27 -17.13
CA ILE A 460 -3.28 -14.72 -16.17
C ILE A 460 -3.87 -16.09 -16.56
N SER A 461 -3.95 -16.36 -17.86
CA SER A 461 -4.50 -17.61 -18.41
C SER A 461 -3.44 -18.65 -18.74
N ALA A 462 -2.25 -18.54 -18.13
CA ALA A 462 -1.14 -19.45 -18.41
C ALA A 462 -1.51 -20.90 -18.05
N SER A 463 -1.20 -21.82 -18.97
CA SER A 463 -1.55 -23.23 -18.84
C SER A 463 -0.59 -24.00 -17.92
N PRO A 464 -0.96 -25.20 -17.44
CA PRO A 464 -0.02 -26.09 -16.75
C PRO A 464 1.24 -26.41 -17.58
N VAL A 465 1.12 -26.46 -18.91
CA VAL A 465 2.27 -26.64 -19.82
C VAL A 465 3.20 -25.43 -19.78
N SER A 466 2.63 -24.22 -19.73
CA SER A 466 3.40 -22.99 -19.56
C SER A 466 4.16 -22.98 -18.23
N PHE A 467 3.53 -23.49 -17.16
CA PHE A 467 4.19 -23.63 -15.85
C PHE A 467 5.34 -24.63 -15.89
N PHE A 468 5.14 -25.79 -16.54
CA PHE A 468 6.21 -26.77 -16.73
C PHE A 468 7.40 -26.17 -17.49
N ALA A 469 7.15 -25.42 -18.57
CA ALA A 469 8.21 -24.74 -19.32
C ALA A 469 8.95 -23.69 -18.47
N PHE A 470 8.21 -22.92 -17.66
CA PHE A 470 8.78 -21.96 -16.71
C PHE A 470 9.69 -22.65 -15.68
N MET A 471 9.22 -23.76 -15.10
CA MET A 471 9.98 -24.55 -14.13
C MET A 471 11.20 -25.23 -14.74
N ASN A 472 11.12 -25.75 -15.97
CA ASN A 472 12.28 -26.32 -16.66
C ASN A 472 13.38 -25.28 -16.88
N LYS A 473 13.02 -24.07 -17.29
CA LYS A 473 13.99 -22.98 -17.44
C LYS A 473 14.65 -22.64 -16.10
N ARG A 474 13.90 -22.68 -15.00
CA ARG A 474 14.45 -22.48 -13.66
C ARG A 474 15.38 -23.63 -13.25
N MET A 475 14.98 -24.87 -13.45
CA MET A 475 15.80 -26.05 -13.12
C MET A 475 17.09 -26.10 -13.93
N ALA A 476 17.09 -25.62 -15.18
CA ALA A 476 18.33 -25.45 -15.94
C ALA A 476 19.31 -24.49 -15.23
N LYS A 477 18.83 -23.34 -14.73
CA LYS A 477 19.63 -22.40 -13.92
C LYS A 477 20.14 -23.04 -12.63
N VAL A 478 19.31 -23.84 -11.95
CA VAL A 478 19.70 -24.55 -10.71
C VAL A 478 20.83 -25.54 -11.00
N ASN A 479 20.73 -26.28 -12.10
CA ASN A 479 21.70 -27.30 -12.49
C ASN A 479 22.98 -26.72 -13.15
N GLY A 480 23.11 -25.39 -13.25
CA GLY A 480 24.27 -24.72 -13.85
C GLY A 480 24.36 -24.84 -15.38
N ALA A 481 23.22 -25.00 -16.07
CA ALA A 481 23.13 -25.11 -17.53
C ALA A 481 22.82 -23.78 -18.24
#